data_AF-A0A959KW40-F1
#
_entry.id   AF-A0A959KW40-F1
#
_cell.length_a   1.000
_cell.length_b   1.000
_cell.length_c   1.000
_cell.angle_alpha   90.00
_cell.angle_beta   90.00
_cell.angle_gamma   90.00
#
_symmetry.space_group_name_H-M   'P 1'
#
loop_
_entity.id
_entity.type
_entity.pdbx_description
1 polymer ?
#
loop_
_entity_poly.entity_id
_entity_poly.type
_entity_poly.pdbx_seq_one_letter_code
_entity_poly.pdbx_strand_id
1 'polypeptide(L)'
;MKTGCLVGIIAGILILIFSVVGLKWMIKSAFGPIEREVLLELHDEGKLLCKETYIADLADVFYDVNFKLISSENDTLDLGRGTFPSNEWDKFVELKRIGEWVVVPVNGSGYSKLLMNNWAENRKKEIEFSPIELKNNQLWKSRHKENPAWVHRGNSKIDSIV
;
A
#
# COMPACT_ATOMS: atom_id res chain seq x y z
N MET A 1 40.05 0.02 47.00
CA MET A 1 40.23 -0.39 45.58
C MET A 1 39.06 -1.17 44.96
N LYS A 2 38.27 -1.96 45.71
CA LYS A 2 37.19 -2.79 45.12
C LYS A 2 35.91 -2.01 44.75
N THR A 3 35.58 -0.94 45.46
CA THR A 3 34.36 -0.13 45.24
C THR A 3 34.44 0.78 44.01
N GLY A 4 35.61 1.38 43.72
CA GLY A 4 35.80 2.22 42.53
C GLY A 4 35.73 1.45 41.21
N CYS A 5 36.18 0.19 41.20
CA CYS A 5 36.07 -0.69 40.04
C CYS A 5 34.60 -1.09 39.77
N LEU A 6 33.84 -1.39 40.83
CA LEU A 6 32.41 -1.72 40.71
C LEU A 6 31.58 -0.53 40.18
N VAL A 7 31.86 0.69 40.65
CA VAL A 7 31.22 1.92 40.17
C VAL A 7 31.55 2.19 38.70
N GLY A 8 32.82 1.98 38.30
CA GLY A 8 33.23 2.12 36.89
C GLY A 8 32.54 1.12 35.97
N ILE A 9 32.37 -0.14 36.41
CA ILE A 9 31.65 -1.17 35.66
C ILE A 9 30.17 -0.81 35.51
N ILE A 10 29.50 -0.37 36.58
CA ILE A 10 28.08 0.02 36.55
C ILE A 10 27.88 1.24 35.62
N ALA A 11 28.75 2.25 35.72
CA ALA A 11 28.71 3.42 34.85
C ALA A 11 28.94 3.05 33.37
N GLY A 12 29.89 2.15 33.09
CA GLY A 12 30.14 1.64 31.75
C GLY A 12 28.93 0.89 31.17
N ILE A 13 28.27 0.05 31.97
CA ILE A 13 27.04 -0.66 31.55
C ILE A 13 25.91 0.33 31.26
N LEU A 14 25.71 1.34 32.10
CA LEU A 14 24.68 2.37 31.89
C LEU A 14 24.91 3.15 30.59
N ILE A 15 26.14 3.60 30.34
CA ILE A 15 26.51 4.30 29.10
C ILE A 15 26.23 3.40 27.88
N LEU A 16 26.57 2.12 27.97
CA LEU A 16 26.34 1.16 26.89
C LEU A 16 24.84 0.95 26.63
N ILE A 17 24.02 0.83 27.68
CA ILE A 17 22.56 0.73 27.56
C ILE A 17 21.98 1.99 26.91
N PHE A 18 22.35 3.18 27.40
CA PHE A 18 21.89 4.45 26.82
C PHE A 18 22.30 4.59 25.35
N SER A 19 23.51 4.17 25.00
CA SER A 19 24.00 4.20 23.62
C SER A 19 23.20 3.27 22.71
N VAL A 20 22.90 2.04 23.16
CA VAL A 20 22.11 1.07 22.39
C VAL A 20 20.66 1.54 22.22
N VAL A 21 20.04 2.07 23.28
CA VAL A 21 18.67 2.59 23.21
C VAL A 21 18.61 3.83 22.33
N GLY A 22 19.55 4.76 22.49
CA GLY A 22 19.65 5.98 21.68
C GLY A 22 19.86 5.67 20.20
N LEU A 23 20.74 4.72 19.88
CA LEU A 23 20.99 4.29 18.50
C LEU A 23 19.74 3.66 17.87
N LYS A 24 19.01 2.81 18.60
CA LYS A 24 17.74 2.23 18.12
C LYS A 24 16.70 3.32 17.82
N TRP A 25 16.60 4.31 18.71
CA TRP A 25 15.65 5.41 18.54
C TRP A 25 16.03 6.29 17.34
N MET A 26 17.31 6.58 17.16
CA MET A 26 17.85 7.33 16.02
C MET A 26 17.60 6.62 14.69
N ILE A 27 17.89 5.31 14.61
CA ILE A 27 17.63 4.50 13.40
C ILE A 27 16.14 4.48 13.08
N LYS A 28 15.27 4.27 14.08
CA LYS A 28 13.82 4.29 13.87
C LYS A 28 13.32 5.66 13.41
N SER A 29 13.88 6.75 13.93
CA SER A 29 13.49 8.09 13.51
C SER A 29 14.00 8.46 12.11
N ALA A 30 15.14 7.91 11.70
CA ALA A 30 15.76 8.20 10.40
C ALA A 30 15.27 7.30 9.26
N PHE A 31 14.91 6.04 9.55
CA PHE A 31 14.53 5.03 8.56
C PHE A 31 13.17 4.38 8.83
N GLY A 32 12.44 4.85 9.85
CA GLY A 32 11.11 4.33 10.13
C GLY A 32 10.09 4.76 9.07
N PRO A 33 9.01 3.98 8.89
CA PRO A 33 7.94 4.37 7.98
C PRO A 33 7.30 5.69 8.45
N ILE A 34 6.98 6.56 7.50
CA ILE A 34 6.26 7.80 7.76
C ILE A 34 4.80 7.57 7.36
N GLU A 35 3.89 7.81 8.29
CA GLU A 35 2.46 7.67 8.04
C GLU A 35 1.84 9.02 7.67
N ARG A 36 0.99 9.03 6.65
CA ARG A 36 0.23 10.19 6.19
C ARG A 36 -1.22 9.77 5.96
N GLU A 37 -2.16 10.56 6.44
CA GLU A 37 -3.58 10.38 6.13
C GLU A 37 -4.02 11.42 5.10
N VAL A 38 -4.71 10.97 4.06
CA VAL A 38 -5.28 11.82 3.01
C VAL A 38 -6.76 11.51 2.91
N LEU A 39 -7.58 12.54 2.90
CA LEU A 39 -9.02 12.43 2.73
C LEU A 39 -9.38 13.04 1.37
N LEU A 40 -9.88 12.20 0.47
CA LEU A 40 -10.35 12.65 -0.84
C LEU A 40 -11.87 12.76 -0.81
N GLU A 41 -12.39 13.96 -1.07
CA GLU A 41 -13.83 14.19 -1.14
C GLU A 41 -14.37 13.70 -2.49
N LEU A 42 -15.36 12.82 -2.43
CA LEU A 42 -16.06 12.30 -3.59
C LEU A 42 -17.43 12.96 -3.61
N HIS A 43 -17.63 13.89 -4.54
CA HIS A 43 -18.79 14.79 -4.57
C HIS A 43 -20.14 14.13 -4.22
N ASP A 44 -20.41 12.93 -4.72
CA ASP A 44 -21.70 12.25 -4.55
C ASP A 44 -21.65 10.97 -3.72
N GLU A 45 -20.46 10.53 -3.27
CA GLU A 45 -20.27 9.16 -2.75
C GLU A 45 -19.65 9.09 -1.35
N GLY A 46 -19.43 10.24 -0.72
CA GLY A 46 -18.80 10.35 0.58
C GLY A 46 -17.32 10.67 0.47
N LYS A 47 -16.48 10.02 1.27
CA LYS A 47 -15.07 10.37 1.41
C LYS A 47 -14.19 9.14 1.33
N LEU A 48 -13.12 9.21 0.56
CA LEU A 48 -12.10 8.16 0.50
C LEU A 48 -10.98 8.49 1.47
N LEU A 49 -10.94 7.78 2.60
CA LEU A 49 -9.85 7.83 3.56
C LEU A 49 -8.71 6.95 3.10
N CYS A 50 -7.57 7.57 2.87
CA CYS A 50 -6.36 6.92 2.40
C CYS A 50 -5.29 7.01 3.49
N LYS A 51 -4.82 5.86 3.99
CA LYS A 51 -3.72 5.81 4.95
C LYS A 51 -2.45 5.37 4.23
N GLU A 52 -1.57 6.32 4.00
CA GLU A 52 -0.26 6.14 3.38
C GLU A 52 0.77 5.72 4.43
N THR A 53 1.61 4.77 4.05
CA THR A 53 2.85 4.40 4.73
C THR A 53 3.98 4.56 3.72
N TYR A 54 4.80 5.60 3.91
CA TYR A 54 6.05 5.77 3.20
C TYR A 54 7.04 4.70 3.63
N ILE A 55 7.57 3.96 2.67
CA ILE A 55 8.58 2.94 2.87
C ILE A 55 9.75 3.27 1.95
N ALA A 56 10.92 3.45 2.55
CA ALA A 56 12.16 3.58 1.82
C ALA A 56 13.12 2.50 2.29
N ASP A 57 13.65 1.72 1.34
CA ASP A 57 14.78 0.84 1.57
C ASP A 57 16.01 1.32 0.78
N LEU A 58 17.09 0.54 0.78
CA LEU A 58 18.32 0.90 0.08
C LEU A 58 18.19 0.87 -1.45
N ALA A 59 17.14 0.23 -1.99
CA ALA A 59 16.94 -0.02 -3.41
C ALA A 59 15.80 0.81 -4.01
N ASP A 60 14.74 1.11 -3.26
CA ASP A 60 13.56 1.80 -3.78
C ASP A 60 12.77 2.57 -2.70
N VAL A 61 11.90 3.45 -3.18
CA VAL A 61 10.94 4.23 -2.38
C VAL A 61 9.53 3.98 -2.89
N PHE A 62 8.64 3.56 -2.00
CA PHE A 62 7.26 3.28 -2.34
C PHE A 62 6.29 3.72 -1.23
N TYR A 63 5.06 3.96 -1.67
CA TYR A 63 3.98 4.50 -0.85
C TYR A 63 2.87 3.46 -0.80
N ASP A 64 2.77 2.76 0.33
CA ASP A 64 1.70 1.79 0.59
C ASP A 64 0.46 2.55 1.09
N VAL A 65 -0.65 2.46 0.36
CA VAL A 65 -1.87 3.20 0.68
C VAL A 65 -3.01 2.24 0.92
N ASN A 66 -3.57 2.26 2.12
CA ASN A 66 -4.80 1.55 2.43
C ASN A 66 -6.02 2.45 2.18
N PHE A 67 -6.99 1.95 1.44
CA PHE A 67 -8.17 2.69 1.00
C PHE A 67 -9.40 2.26 1.80
N LYS A 68 -10.09 3.23 2.39
CA LYS A 68 -11.38 3.05 3.04
C LYS A 68 -12.38 4.07 2.53
N LEU A 69 -13.53 3.61 2.06
CA LEU A 69 -14.65 4.48 1.74
C LEU A 69 -15.43 4.77 3.03
N ILE A 70 -15.74 6.04 3.25
CA ILE A 70 -16.63 6.52 4.30
C ILE A 70 -17.90 7.01 3.61
N SER A 71 -19.03 6.35 3.85
CA SER A 71 -20.33 6.72 3.27
C SER A 71 -20.86 8.02 3.90
N SER A 72 -21.91 8.59 3.29
CA SER A 72 -22.64 9.73 3.86
C SER A 72 -23.28 9.43 5.22
N GLU A 73 -23.57 8.16 5.50
CA GLU A 73 -24.12 7.66 6.77
C GLU A 73 -23.01 7.34 7.79
N ASN A 74 -21.76 7.63 7.45
CA ASN A 74 -20.57 7.41 8.27
C ASN A 74 -20.19 5.93 8.46
N ASP A 75 -20.74 5.04 7.63
CA ASP A 75 -20.29 3.66 7.53
C ASP A 75 -18.96 3.57 6.78
N THR A 76 -18.11 2.63 7.17
CA THR A 76 -16.78 2.47 6.58
C THR A 76 -16.65 1.15 5.85
N LEU A 77 -16.06 1.19 4.65
CA LEU A 77 -15.80 0.02 3.81
C LEU A 77 -14.32 -0.06 3.45
N ASP A 78 -13.70 -1.20 3.73
CA ASP A 78 -12.32 -1.49 3.32
C ASP A 78 -12.28 -1.89 1.85
N LEU A 79 -11.58 -1.09 1.03
CA LEU A 79 -11.38 -1.36 -0.39
C LEU A 79 -10.10 -2.15 -0.65
N GLY A 80 -9.11 -2.06 0.25
CA GLY A 80 -7.84 -2.77 0.18
C GLY A 80 -6.66 -1.83 0.01
N ARG A 81 -5.52 -2.40 -0.40
CA ARG A 81 -4.23 -1.70 -0.43
C ARG A 81 -3.67 -1.59 -1.85
N GLY A 82 -3.12 -0.43 -2.16
CA GLY A 82 -2.28 -0.20 -3.33
C GLY A 82 -0.87 0.25 -2.95
N THR A 83 0.09 0.06 -3.85
CA THR A 83 1.48 0.54 -3.69
C THR A 83 1.82 1.42 -4.86
N PHE A 84 2.30 2.63 -4.58
CA PHE A 84 2.59 3.65 -5.58
C PHE A 84 4.09 4.02 -5.58
N PRO A 85 4.66 4.36 -6.74
CA PRO A 85 6.07 4.75 -6.85
C PRO A 85 6.32 6.24 -6.56
N SER A 86 5.27 7.03 -6.29
CA SER A 86 5.35 8.49 -6.12
C SER A 86 4.46 8.96 -4.97
N ASN A 87 4.89 10.02 -4.28
CA ASN A 87 4.14 10.68 -3.20
C ASN A 87 2.91 11.46 -3.70
N GLU A 88 2.80 11.71 -5.00
CA GLU A 88 1.67 12.38 -5.64
C GLU A 88 0.58 11.41 -6.10
N TRP A 89 0.56 10.18 -5.56
CA TRP A 89 -0.41 9.15 -5.93
C TRP A 89 -1.86 9.63 -5.76
N ASP A 90 -2.12 10.52 -4.81
CA ASP A 90 -3.45 11.06 -4.51
C ASP A 90 -4.07 11.83 -5.67
N LYS A 91 -3.25 12.39 -6.57
CA LYS A 91 -3.73 13.09 -7.78
C LYS A 91 -4.29 12.14 -8.85
N PHE A 92 -3.98 10.85 -8.75
CA PHE A 92 -4.34 9.84 -9.76
C PHE A 92 -5.33 8.80 -9.24
N VAL A 93 -5.67 8.86 -7.95
CA VAL A 93 -6.68 7.99 -7.35
C VAL A 93 -8.06 8.48 -7.76
N GLU A 94 -8.81 7.58 -8.37
CA GLU A 94 -10.20 7.79 -8.74
C GLU A 94 -11.04 6.65 -8.15
N LEU A 95 -12.24 6.97 -7.70
CA LEU A 95 -13.25 5.99 -7.36
C LEU A 95 -14.23 5.87 -8.53
N LYS A 96 -14.54 4.63 -8.92
CA LYS A 96 -15.47 4.33 -10.02
C LYS A 96 -16.57 3.40 -9.54
N ARG A 97 -17.78 3.59 -10.06
CA ARG A 97 -18.87 2.64 -9.90
C ARG A 97 -19.09 1.81 -11.15
N ILE A 98 -19.25 0.51 -10.94
CA ILE A 98 -19.63 -0.44 -11.99
C ILE A 98 -20.74 -1.33 -11.43
N GLY A 99 -21.99 -0.95 -11.69
CA GLY A 99 -23.14 -1.55 -11.01
C GLY A 99 -23.06 -1.33 -9.49
N GLU A 100 -23.21 -2.41 -8.73
CA GLU A 100 -23.11 -2.40 -7.26
C GLU A 100 -21.66 -2.42 -6.73
N TRP A 101 -20.66 -2.43 -7.62
CA TRP A 101 -19.25 -2.44 -7.24
C TRP A 101 -18.68 -1.03 -7.17
N VAL A 102 -18.03 -0.76 -6.05
CA VAL A 102 -17.09 0.35 -5.88
C VAL A 102 -15.70 -0.15 -6.27
N VAL A 103 -15.03 0.59 -7.16
CA VAL A 103 -13.75 0.19 -7.75
C VAL A 103 -12.74 1.32 -7.60
N VAL A 104 -11.58 1.00 -7.04
CA VAL A 104 -10.39 1.87 -7.03
C VAL A 104 -9.31 1.25 -7.91
N PRO A 105 -9.05 1.82 -9.09
CA PRO A 105 -7.91 1.46 -9.91
C PRO A 105 -6.62 1.94 -9.25
N VAL A 106 -5.65 1.04 -9.11
CA VAL A 106 -4.31 1.31 -8.60
C VAL A 106 -3.32 0.97 -9.71
N ASN A 107 -2.41 1.89 -10.01
CA ASN A 107 -1.31 1.64 -10.93
C ASN A 107 0.00 1.77 -10.17
N GLY A 108 0.64 0.63 -9.91
CA GLY A 108 1.93 0.56 -9.25
C GLY A 108 3.08 0.40 -10.25
N SER A 109 4.31 0.34 -9.72
CA SER A 109 5.48 0.02 -10.55
C SER A 109 5.40 -1.45 -10.99
N GLY A 110 5.07 -1.69 -12.27
CA GLY A 110 5.05 -3.03 -12.85
C GLY A 110 3.75 -3.80 -12.73
N TYR A 111 2.68 -3.20 -12.20
CA TYR A 111 1.35 -3.80 -12.15
C TYR A 111 0.22 -2.76 -12.21
N SER A 112 -0.96 -3.22 -12.61
CA SER A 112 -2.22 -2.51 -12.38
C SER A 112 -3.12 -3.39 -11.51
N LYS A 113 -3.85 -2.80 -10.57
CA LYS A 113 -4.75 -3.52 -9.68
C LYS A 113 -6.11 -2.84 -9.65
N LEU A 114 -7.17 -3.64 -9.55
CA LEU A 114 -8.52 -3.17 -9.27
C LEU A 114 -8.89 -3.63 -7.87
N LEU A 115 -9.07 -2.67 -6.98
CA LEU A 115 -9.60 -2.89 -5.64
C LEU A 115 -11.11 -2.73 -5.70
N MET A 116 -11.85 -3.81 -5.48
CA MET A 116 -13.30 -3.82 -5.69
C MET A 116 -14.02 -4.27 -4.43
N ASN A 117 -15.11 -3.59 -4.11
CA ASN A 117 -16.00 -3.99 -3.03
C ASN A 117 -17.47 -3.77 -3.43
N ASN A 118 -18.34 -4.72 -3.11
CA ASN A 118 -19.77 -4.65 -3.28
C ASN A 118 -20.45 -4.50 -1.92
N TRP A 119 -21.09 -3.35 -1.71
CA TRP A 119 -21.75 -3.01 -0.45
C TRP A 119 -22.92 -3.93 -0.11
N ALA A 120 -23.77 -4.22 -1.10
CA ALA A 120 -25.00 -4.97 -0.91
C ALA A 120 -24.74 -6.43 -0.49
N GLU A 121 -23.65 -7.01 -0.99
CA GLU A 121 -23.34 -8.43 -0.79
C GLU A 121 -22.16 -8.66 0.16
N ASN A 122 -21.55 -7.59 0.67
CA ASN A 122 -20.34 -7.63 1.47
C ASN A 122 -19.21 -8.46 0.82
N ARG A 123 -19.04 -8.31 -0.49
CA ARG A 123 -18.03 -9.05 -1.27
C ARG A 123 -16.87 -8.14 -1.62
N LYS A 124 -15.66 -8.56 -1.29
CA LYS A 124 -14.40 -7.90 -1.68
C LYS A 124 -13.71 -8.72 -2.77
N LYS A 125 -13.19 -8.04 -3.79
CA LYS A 125 -12.43 -8.66 -4.87
C LYS A 125 -11.23 -7.78 -5.22
N GLU A 126 -10.06 -8.39 -5.32
CA GLU A 126 -8.85 -7.73 -5.80
C GLU A 126 -8.40 -8.44 -7.07
N ILE A 127 -8.21 -7.68 -8.14
CA ILE A 127 -7.73 -8.21 -9.42
C ILE A 127 -6.42 -7.52 -9.74
N GLU A 128 -5.33 -8.27 -9.75
CA GLU A 128 -4.01 -7.77 -10.12
C GLU A 128 -3.65 -8.20 -11.54
N PHE A 129 -3.19 -7.23 -12.33
CA PHE A 129 -2.65 -7.38 -13.66
C PHE A 129 -1.15 -7.12 -13.58
N SER A 130 -0.39 -8.20 -13.43
CA SER A 130 1.08 -8.16 -13.45
C SER A 130 1.62 -9.24 -14.40
N PRO A 131 2.88 -9.12 -14.87
CA PRO A 131 3.46 -10.12 -15.74
C PRO A 131 3.51 -11.50 -15.08
N ILE A 132 3.69 -11.54 -13.76
CA ILE A 132 3.70 -12.77 -12.97
C ILE A 132 2.33 -13.47 -12.99
N GLU A 133 1.25 -12.71 -12.77
CA GLU A 133 -0.12 -13.24 -12.84
C GLU A 133 -0.46 -13.74 -14.25
N LEU A 134 -0.09 -12.98 -15.29
CA LEU A 134 -0.29 -13.39 -16.68
C LEU A 134 0.51 -14.64 -17.06
N LYS A 135 1.75 -14.78 -16.56
CA LYS A 135 2.58 -15.97 -16.77
C LYS A 135 1.90 -17.25 -16.26
N ASN A 136 1.04 -17.16 -15.24
CA ASN A 136 0.35 -18.31 -14.68
C ASN A 136 -1.08 -18.51 -15.26
N ASN A 137 -1.60 -17.53 -15.99
CA ASN A 137 -2.95 -17.55 -16.54
C ASN A 137 -3.08 -18.49 -17.76
N GLN A 138 -4.00 -19.46 -17.70
CA GLN A 138 -4.23 -20.44 -18.76
C GLN A 138 -4.73 -19.80 -20.07
N LEU A 139 -5.61 -18.80 -19.98
CA LEU A 139 -6.13 -18.08 -21.15
C LEU A 139 -5.03 -17.27 -21.84
N TRP A 140 -4.12 -16.67 -21.08
CA TRP A 140 -2.96 -15.99 -21.64
C TRP A 140 -2.06 -16.96 -22.42
N LYS A 141 -1.72 -18.10 -21.80
CA LYS A 141 -0.87 -19.15 -22.40
C LYS A 141 -1.47 -19.76 -23.67
N SER A 142 -2.80 -19.82 -23.79
CA SER A 142 -3.44 -20.36 -25.01
C SER A 142 -3.39 -19.40 -26.19
N ARG A 143 -3.21 -18.10 -25.95
CA ARG A 143 -3.22 -17.05 -26.99
C ARG A 143 -1.83 -16.49 -27.29
N HIS A 144 -0.89 -16.58 -26.37
CA HIS A 144 0.45 -15.99 -26.49
C HIS A 144 1.53 -17.05 -26.19
N LYS A 145 2.55 -17.10 -27.04
CA LYS A 145 3.73 -17.98 -26.85
C LYS A 145 4.81 -17.34 -25.95
N GLU A 146 4.74 -16.03 -25.76
CA GLU A 146 5.75 -15.26 -25.06
C GLU A 146 5.48 -15.20 -23.56
N ASN A 147 6.55 -15.24 -22.76
CA ASN A 147 6.49 -14.96 -21.34
C ASN A 147 6.46 -13.45 -21.14
N PRO A 148 5.41 -12.88 -20.52
CA PRO A 148 5.37 -11.46 -20.25
C PRO A 148 6.44 -11.12 -19.22
N ALA A 149 7.43 -10.33 -19.63
CA ALA A 149 8.49 -9.82 -18.76
C ALA A 149 8.16 -8.42 -18.20
N TRP A 150 7.31 -7.67 -18.91
CA TRP A 150 6.93 -6.29 -18.59
C TRP A 150 5.44 -6.07 -18.83
N VAL A 151 4.83 -5.15 -18.09
CA VAL A 151 3.49 -4.66 -18.39
C VAL A 151 3.57 -3.68 -19.56
N HIS A 152 2.85 -3.99 -20.65
CA HIS A 152 2.65 -3.06 -21.75
C HIS A 152 1.48 -2.14 -21.45
N ARG A 153 1.61 -0.84 -21.78
CA ARG A 153 0.46 0.06 -21.74
C ARG A 153 -0.56 -0.39 -22.77
N GLY A 154 -1.78 -0.63 -22.30
CA GLY A 154 -2.91 -0.99 -23.13
C GLY A 154 -4.19 -0.50 -22.49
N ASN A 155 -5.26 -0.49 -23.27
CA ASN A 155 -6.60 -0.18 -22.78
C ASN A 155 -7.39 -1.48 -22.75
N SER A 156 -8.00 -1.76 -21.61
CA SER A 156 -8.89 -2.90 -21.43
C SER A 156 -10.28 -2.39 -21.06
N LYS A 157 -11.31 -3.02 -21.64
CA LYS A 157 -12.70 -2.78 -21.25
C LYS A 157 -13.18 -3.99 -20.45
N ILE A 158 -13.78 -3.72 -19.30
CA ILE A 158 -14.49 -4.75 -18.54
C ILE A 158 -15.83 -4.98 -19.24
N ASP A 159 -16.06 -6.21 -19.70
CA ASP A 159 -17.29 -6.59 -20.39
C ASP A 159 -18.42 -6.85 -19.38
N SER A 160 -18.13 -7.60 -18.31
CA SER A 160 -19.06 -7.84 -17.21
C SER A 160 -18.33 -8.18 -15.91
N ILE A 161 -19.05 -8.00 -14.79
CA ILE A 161 -18.65 -8.49 -13.47
C ILE A 161 -19.75 -9.47 -13.06
N VAL A 162 -19.39 -10.74 -12.86
CA VAL A 162 -20.28 -11.84 -12.44
C VAL A 162 -20.02 -12.17 -10.97
#